data_AF-A0A4Q0GLE0-F1
#
_entry.id   AF-A0A4Q0GLE0-F1
#
_cell.length_a   1.000
_cell.length_b   1.000
_cell.length_c   1.000
_cell.angle_alpha   90.00
_cell.angle_beta   90.00
_cell.angle_gamma   90.00
#
_symmetry.space_group_name_H-M   'P 1'
#
loop_
_entity.id
_entity.type
_entity.pdbx_description
1 polymer ?
#
loop_
_entity_poly.entity_id
_entity_poly.type
_entity_poly.pdbx_seq_one_letter_code
_entity_poly.pdbx_strand_id
1 'polypeptide(L)'
;MSQSYQSASFDQWQSGVAFNDALVEFGDDRLVQLYRDADTEGGIEANRAMLVIDLWERLRDGKLTAIGRCVTPTVSDGPIPIPLHFFHDRPSLSAGKHDDLEMAGWRYESVRISPPERLSPSSTAIEAPSLVPKKRGPKPFTPLIEAAIERLRITDPQFEERSQEKRIVAIQAEVAAQNPAKFPKRSRPSHTVIWNHLKRLSN
;
A
#
# COMPACT_ATOMS: atom_id res chain seq x y z
N MET A 1 1.48 19.11 -31.01
CA MET A 1 2.51 18.23 -30.42
C MET A 1 1.79 17.00 -29.89
N SER A 2 1.87 15.86 -30.58
CA SER A 2 1.26 14.62 -30.12
C SER A 2 2.15 14.00 -29.06
N GLN A 3 1.74 14.04 -27.78
CA GLN A 3 2.40 13.25 -26.75
C GLN A 3 2.11 11.78 -27.02
N SER A 4 3.15 11.03 -27.38
CA SER A 4 3.10 9.58 -27.46
C SER A 4 2.83 9.04 -26.06
N TYR A 5 1.60 8.58 -25.80
CA TYR A 5 1.28 7.89 -24.56
C TYR A 5 2.05 6.57 -24.55
N GLN A 6 3.11 6.49 -23.73
CA GLN A 6 3.77 5.22 -23.48
C GLN A 6 2.79 4.33 -22.72
N SER A 7 2.42 3.19 -23.29
CA SER A 7 1.66 2.16 -22.59
C SER A 7 2.45 1.73 -21.36
N ALA A 8 1.87 1.87 -20.17
CA ALA A 8 2.44 1.26 -18.97
C ALA A 8 2.45 -0.25 -19.16
N SER A 9 3.51 -0.92 -18.69
CA SER A 9 3.51 -2.38 -18.74
C SER A 9 2.47 -2.92 -17.74
N PHE A 10 1.89 -4.06 -18.06
CA PHE A 10 0.94 -4.74 -17.16
C PHE A 10 1.57 -5.01 -15.77
N ASP A 11 2.86 -5.32 -15.73
CA ASP A 11 3.62 -5.53 -14.50
C ASP A 11 3.68 -4.28 -13.62
N GLN A 12 3.83 -3.09 -14.23
CA GLN A 12 3.83 -1.82 -13.52
C GLN A 12 2.49 -1.57 -12.83
N TRP A 13 1.38 -1.84 -13.52
CA TRP A 13 0.04 -1.74 -12.95
C TRP A 13 -0.18 -2.71 -11.79
N GLN A 14 0.26 -3.97 -11.91
CA GLN A 14 0.16 -4.95 -10.82
C GLN A 14 0.99 -4.59 -9.59
N SER A 15 2.10 -3.88 -9.77
CA SER A 15 2.97 -3.44 -8.66
C SER A 15 2.44 -2.22 -7.91
N GLY A 16 1.39 -1.57 -8.43
CA GLY A 16 0.77 -0.39 -7.85
C GLY A 16 -0.26 -0.72 -6.78
N VAL A 17 -0.48 0.25 -5.90
CA VAL A 17 -1.35 0.15 -4.73
C VAL A 17 -2.75 0.66 -5.10
N ALA A 18 -3.82 0.06 -4.58
CA ALA A 18 -5.18 0.58 -4.78
C ALA A 18 -5.29 2.02 -4.26
N PHE A 19 -6.21 2.83 -4.77
CA PHE A 19 -6.30 4.25 -4.41
C PHE A 19 -6.52 4.43 -2.91
N ASN A 20 -7.47 3.68 -2.33
CA ASN A 20 -7.74 3.74 -0.88
C ASN A 20 -6.53 3.33 -0.02
N ASP A 21 -5.84 2.27 -0.42
CA ASP A 21 -4.67 1.79 0.31
C ASP A 21 -3.50 2.78 0.19
N ALA A 22 -3.39 3.45 -0.96
CA ALA A 22 -2.38 4.47 -1.24
C ALA A 22 -2.50 5.69 -0.32
N LEU A 23 -3.71 6.01 0.18
CA LEU A 23 -3.92 7.07 1.18
C LEU A 23 -3.14 6.79 2.47
N VAL A 24 -3.02 5.52 2.86
CA VAL A 24 -2.34 5.12 4.10
C VAL A 24 -0.88 4.76 3.82
N GLU A 25 -0.57 4.18 2.67
CA GLU A 25 0.78 3.77 2.31
C GLU A 25 1.70 4.96 1.96
N PHE A 26 1.16 5.97 1.27
CA PHE A 26 1.93 7.13 0.81
C PHE A 26 1.51 8.44 1.48
N GLY A 27 0.52 8.42 2.37
CA GLY A 27 0.06 9.60 3.09
C GLY A 27 1.10 10.11 4.10
N ASP A 28 0.99 11.39 4.45
CA ASP A 28 1.73 11.95 5.58
C ASP A 28 1.45 11.20 6.90
N ASP A 29 2.50 10.84 7.63
CA ASP A 29 2.41 10.03 8.86
C ASP A 29 1.48 10.66 9.91
N ARG A 30 1.48 11.99 10.03
CA ARG A 30 0.62 12.70 10.99
C ARG A 30 -0.84 12.59 10.59
N LEU A 31 -1.15 12.78 9.29
CA LEU A 31 -2.52 12.65 8.78
C LEU A 31 -3.03 11.21 8.87
N VAL A 32 -2.16 10.23 8.59
CA VAL A 32 -2.47 8.81 8.74
C VAL A 32 -2.78 8.49 10.20
N GLN A 33 -2.02 9.04 11.14
CA GLN A 33 -2.28 8.85 12.56
C GLN A 33 -3.61 9.48 12.99
N LEU A 34 -3.92 10.72 12.57
CA LEU A 34 -5.21 11.36 12.81
C LEU A 34 -6.38 10.53 12.25
N TYR A 35 -6.24 10.00 11.04
CA TYR A 35 -7.23 9.14 10.43
C TYR A 35 -7.45 7.84 11.23
N ARG A 36 -6.38 7.23 11.75
CA ARG A 36 -6.46 6.00 12.57
C ARG A 36 -7.01 6.23 13.97
N ASP A 37 -6.77 7.40 14.54
CA ASP A 37 -7.20 7.75 15.89
C ASP A 37 -8.64 8.29 15.93
N ALA A 38 -9.23 8.59 14.76
CA ALA A 38 -10.62 9.02 14.67
C ALA A 38 -11.58 7.90 15.11
N ASP A 39 -12.50 8.25 16.01
CA ASP A 39 -13.49 7.35 16.61
C ASP A 39 -14.94 7.66 16.21
N THR A 40 -15.15 8.78 15.52
CA THR A 40 -16.43 9.21 14.99
C THR A 40 -16.45 9.13 13.47
N GLU A 41 -17.61 8.82 12.89
CA GLU A 41 -17.80 8.77 11.43
C GLU A 41 -17.38 10.09 10.77
N GLY A 42 -17.83 11.23 11.32
CA GLY A 42 -17.44 12.55 10.83
C GLY A 42 -15.94 12.83 10.94
N GLY A 43 -15.27 12.34 12.00
CA GLY A 43 -13.81 12.45 12.14
C GLY A 43 -13.06 11.60 11.11
N ILE A 44 -13.53 10.38 10.86
CA ILE A 44 -12.97 9.46 9.85
C ILE A 44 -13.10 10.10 8.46
N GLU A 45 -14.27 10.63 8.11
CA GLU A 45 -14.50 11.27 6.82
C GLU A 45 -13.64 12.53 6.63
N ALA A 46 -13.57 13.39 7.65
CA ALA A 46 -12.77 14.62 7.61
C ALA A 46 -11.28 14.30 7.43
N ASN A 47 -10.74 13.36 8.21
CA ASN A 47 -9.33 12.96 8.11
C ASN A 47 -9.03 12.22 6.80
N ARG A 48 -9.98 11.41 6.28
CA ARG A 48 -9.86 10.79 4.96
C ARG A 48 -9.80 11.84 3.85
N ALA A 49 -10.62 12.89 3.93
CA ALA A 49 -10.58 13.99 2.97
C ALA A 49 -9.21 14.70 2.96
N MET A 50 -8.58 14.87 4.12
CA MET A 50 -7.22 15.41 4.21
C MET A 50 -6.18 14.49 3.54
N LEU A 51 -6.25 13.18 3.74
CA LEU A 51 -5.37 12.22 3.07
C LEU A 51 -5.57 12.23 1.54
N VAL A 52 -6.81 12.38 1.08
CA VAL A 52 -7.11 12.50 -0.36
C VAL A 52 -6.46 13.76 -0.94
N ILE A 53 -6.51 14.88 -0.23
CA ILE A 53 -5.85 16.13 -0.65
C ILE A 53 -4.33 15.95 -0.72
N ASP A 54 -3.70 15.36 0.30
CA ASP A 54 -2.25 15.07 0.31
C ASP A 54 -1.85 14.16 -0.88
N LEU A 55 -2.65 13.13 -1.16
CA LEU A 55 -2.40 12.23 -2.28
C LEU A 55 -2.50 12.95 -3.64
N TRP A 56 -3.48 13.85 -3.81
CA TRP A 56 -3.59 14.68 -5.01
C TRP A 56 -2.39 15.60 -5.19
N GLU A 57 -1.92 16.23 -4.13
CA GLU A 57 -0.74 17.09 -4.20
C GLU A 57 0.51 16.30 -4.60
N ARG A 58 0.71 15.11 -4.05
CA ARG A 58 1.83 14.23 -4.42
C ARG A 58 1.76 13.75 -5.88
N LEU A 59 0.58 13.43 -6.38
CA LEU A 59 0.36 13.06 -7.78
C LEU A 59 0.60 14.25 -8.71
N ARG A 60 0.08 15.43 -8.37
CA ARG A 60 0.29 16.66 -9.13
C ARG A 60 1.77 17.07 -9.19
N ASP A 61 2.48 16.93 -8.08
CA ASP A 61 3.91 17.26 -7.97
C ASP A 61 4.82 16.19 -8.65
N GLY A 62 4.26 15.11 -9.19
CA GLY A 62 5.00 14.01 -9.83
C GLY A 62 5.79 13.14 -8.85
N LYS A 63 5.57 13.28 -7.54
CA LYS A 63 6.17 12.41 -6.50
C LYS A 63 5.56 11.01 -6.52
N LEU A 64 4.33 10.91 -7.02
CA LEU A 64 3.62 9.67 -7.26
C LEU A 64 3.09 9.68 -8.70
N THR A 65 2.74 8.49 -9.16
CA THR A 65 2.20 8.27 -10.49
C THR A 65 0.97 7.40 -10.38
N ALA A 66 -0.02 7.66 -11.23
CA ALA A 66 -1.25 6.92 -11.28
C ALA A 66 -1.38 6.20 -12.62
N ILE A 67 -1.84 4.95 -12.58
CA ILE A 67 -2.05 4.11 -13.75
C ILE A 67 -3.46 3.56 -13.66
N GLY A 68 -4.26 3.72 -14.71
CA GLY A 68 -5.65 3.25 -14.72
C GLY A 68 -6.08 2.83 -16.11
N ARG A 69 -7.26 2.21 -16.21
CA ARG A 69 -7.88 1.91 -17.51
C ARG A 69 -8.74 3.09 -17.91
N CYS A 70 -8.42 3.72 -19.03
CA CYS A 70 -9.25 4.79 -19.55
C CYS A 70 -10.56 4.17 -20.08
N VAL A 71 -11.70 4.67 -19.63
CA VAL A 71 -13.04 4.24 -20.08
C VAL A 71 -13.72 5.34 -20.89
N THR A 72 -13.39 6.60 -20.62
CA THR A 72 -13.91 7.77 -21.34
C THR A 72 -12.79 8.82 -21.42
N PRO A 73 -12.60 9.51 -22.55
CA PRO A 73 -13.39 9.49 -23.79
C PRO A 73 -13.13 8.30 -24.72
N THR A 74 -12.04 7.57 -24.52
CA THR A 74 -11.69 6.41 -25.36
C THR A 74 -11.29 5.26 -24.45
N VAL A 75 -11.91 4.10 -24.67
CA VAL A 75 -11.57 2.89 -23.91
C VAL A 75 -10.16 2.46 -24.31
N SER A 76 -9.25 2.33 -23.34
CA SER A 76 -7.90 1.84 -23.60
C SER A 76 -7.86 0.31 -23.57
N ASP A 77 -7.02 -0.30 -24.42
CA ASP A 77 -6.82 -1.76 -24.47
C ASP A 77 -6.11 -2.31 -23.22
N GLY A 78 -5.62 -1.43 -22.35
CA GLY A 78 -4.87 -1.79 -21.15
C GLY A 78 -4.70 -0.62 -20.19
N PRO A 79 -4.02 -0.85 -19.05
CA PRO A 79 -3.69 0.21 -18.10
C PRO A 79 -2.74 1.22 -18.76
N ILE A 80 -3.06 2.50 -18.64
CA ILE A 80 -2.24 3.60 -19.14
C ILE A 80 -1.90 4.57 -18.00
N PRO A 81 -0.75 5.26 -18.07
CA PRO A 81 -0.45 6.34 -17.15
C PRO A 81 -1.54 7.42 -17.23
N ILE A 82 -2.05 7.85 -16.09
CA ILE A 82 -2.96 8.99 -16.00
C ILE A 82 -2.10 10.26 -16.09
N PRO A 83 -2.40 11.19 -16.99
CA PRO A 83 -1.60 12.40 -17.16
C PRO A 83 -1.52 13.23 -15.87
N LEU A 84 -0.37 13.83 -15.56
CA LEU A 84 -0.22 14.69 -14.38
C LEU A 84 -1.24 15.83 -14.34
N HIS A 85 -1.58 16.39 -15.51
CA HIS A 85 -2.53 17.48 -15.58
C HIS A 85 -3.95 17.09 -15.13
N PHE A 86 -4.28 15.79 -15.16
CA PHE A 86 -5.53 15.25 -14.63
C PHE A 86 -5.68 15.51 -13.12
N PHE A 87 -4.59 15.78 -12.40
CA PHE A 87 -4.62 16.01 -10.95
C PHE A 87 -4.59 17.50 -10.56
N HIS A 88 -4.48 18.43 -11.52
CA HIS A 88 -4.52 19.86 -11.20
C HIS A 88 -5.89 20.31 -10.70
N ASP A 89 -6.96 19.81 -11.31
CA ASP A 89 -8.34 20.23 -10.99
C ASP A 89 -9.02 19.30 -9.95
N ARG A 90 -8.24 18.45 -9.28
CA ARG A 90 -8.67 17.50 -8.23
C ARG A 90 -9.83 16.59 -8.70
N PRO A 91 -9.53 15.42 -9.27
CA PRO A 91 -10.56 14.53 -9.80
C PRO A 91 -11.51 14.07 -8.70
N SER A 92 -12.75 13.81 -9.09
CA SER A 92 -13.76 13.22 -8.22
C SER A 92 -13.60 11.71 -8.16
N LEU A 93 -13.89 11.13 -6.99
CA LEU A 93 -14.01 9.69 -6.84
C LEU A 93 -15.42 9.28 -7.27
N SER A 94 -15.54 8.24 -8.10
CA SER A 94 -16.84 7.73 -8.51
C SER A 94 -17.64 7.23 -7.29
N ALA A 95 -18.93 7.55 -7.25
CA ALA A 95 -19.82 7.14 -6.17
C ALA A 95 -19.84 5.60 -6.04
N GLY A 96 -19.45 5.08 -4.87
CA GLY A 96 -19.40 3.65 -4.57
C GLY A 96 -18.21 2.88 -5.17
N LYS A 97 -17.33 3.52 -5.94
CA LYS A 97 -16.10 2.92 -6.49
C LYS A 97 -14.91 3.80 -6.17
N HIS A 98 -14.31 3.54 -5.01
CA HIS A 98 -13.26 4.38 -4.45
C HIS A 98 -11.92 4.34 -5.19
N ASP A 99 -11.77 3.49 -6.22
CA ASP A 99 -10.58 3.40 -7.07
C ASP A 99 -10.81 3.91 -8.50
N ASP A 100 -11.98 4.49 -8.78
CA ASP A 100 -12.32 5.06 -10.07
C ASP A 100 -12.27 6.59 -9.99
N LEU A 101 -11.56 7.22 -10.93
CA LEU A 101 -11.36 8.66 -11.00
C LEU A 101 -12.11 9.26 -12.18
N GLU A 102 -12.78 10.38 -11.95
CA GLU A 102 -13.54 11.09 -12.98
C GLU A 102 -13.28 12.60 -12.92
N MET A 103 -13.03 13.20 -14.10
CA MET A 103 -12.84 14.64 -14.25
C MET A 103 -13.08 15.09 -15.69
N ALA A 104 -13.88 16.14 -15.90
CA ALA A 104 -14.02 16.82 -17.19
C ALA A 104 -14.25 15.88 -18.40
N GLY A 105 -15.10 14.87 -18.26
CA GLY A 105 -15.41 13.88 -19.31
C GLY A 105 -14.35 12.78 -19.48
N TRP A 106 -13.32 12.76 -18.64
CA TRP A 106 -12.37 11.67 -18.53
C TRP A 106 -12.72 10.76 -17.37
N ARG A 107 -12.65 9.45 -17.60
CA ARG A 107 -12.88 8.45 -16.56
C ARG A 107 -11.82 7.35 -16.64
N TYR A 108 -11.20 7.10 -15.49
CA TYR A 108 -10.23 6.03 -15.31
C TYR A 108 -10.74 5.05 -14.25
N GLU A 109 -10.72 3.76 -14.56
CA GLU A 109 -11.11 2.70 -13.64
C GLU A 109 -9.91 1.91 -13.12
N SER A 110 -10.09 1.29 -11.94
CA SER A 110 -9.09 0.41 -11.32
C SER A 110 -7.73 1.10 -11.18
N VAL A 111 -7.74 2.35 -10.72
CA VAL A 111 -6.56 3.18 -10.61
C VAL A 111 -5.63 2.62 -9.55
N ARG A 112 -4.35 2.51 -9.92
CA ARG A 112 -3.26 2.07 -9.07
C ARG A 112 -2.24 3.19 -8.96
N ILE A 113 -1.72 3.40 -7.75
CA ILE A 113 -0.74 4.44 -7.44
C ILE A 113 0.62 3.79 -7.17
N SER A 114 1.69 4.37 -7.71
CA SER A 114 3.05 3.90 -7.49
C SER A 114 4.07 5.04 -7.49
N PRO A 115 5.25 4.86 -6.87
CA PRO A 115 6.37 5.78 -7.02
C PRO A 115 6.89 5.83 -8.47
N PRO A 116 7.32 7.01 -8.96
CA PRO A 116 7.73 7.23 -10.35
C PRO A 116 8.90 6.34 -10.80
N GLU A 117 9.80 5.96 -9.89
CA GLU A 117 10.94 5.07 -10.16
C GLU A 117 10.53 3.69 -10.70
N ARG A 118 9.28 3.27 -10.49
CA ARG A 118 8.76 1.99 -11.00
C ARG A 118 8.24 2.08 -12.44
N LEU A 119 8.06 3.28 -12.96
CA LEU A 119 7.48 3.52 -14.29
C LEU A 119 8.50 3.67 -15.41
N SER A 120 9.78 3.86 -15.10
CA SER A 120 10.80 3.97 -16.14
C SER A 120 10.89 2.64 -16.91
N PRO A 121 10.54 2.60 -18.22
CA PRO A 121 10.89 1.45 -19.03
C PRO A 121 12.41 1.36 -18.98
N SER A 122 12.92 0.15 -18.78
CA SER A 122 14.34 -0.16 -18.80
C SER A 122 14.94 0.35 -20.12
N SER A 123 15.44 1.59 -20.11
CA SER A 123 16.38 2.06 -21.11
C SER A 123 17.65 1.29 -20.81
N THR A 124 18.06 0.52 -21.80
CA THR A 124 19.16 -0.41 -21.76
C THR A 124 20.46 0.35 -21.49
N ALA A 125 20.78 0.60 -20.23
CA ALA A 125 22.15 0.71 -19.78
C ALA A 125 22.43 -0.59 -19.04
N ILE A 126 23.17 -1.47 -19.71
CA ILE A 126 23.96 -2.52 -19.07
C ILE A 126 24.99 -1.79 -18.20
N GLU A 127 24.57 -1.26 -17.05
CA GLU A 127 25.51 -1.01 -15.98
C GLU A 127 25.85 -2.36 -15.39
N ALA A 128 27.13 -2.70 -15.50
CA ALA A 128 27.76 -3.87 -14.92
C ALA A 128 27.16 -4.19 -13.54
N PRO A 129 27.03 -5.48 -13.16
CA PRO A 129 26.41 -5.86 -11.90
C PRO A 129 27.15 -5.19 -10.75
N SER A 130 26.60 -4.07 -10.27
CA SER A 130 27.03 -3.45 -9.04
C SER A 130 26.59 -4.41 -7.95
N LEU A 131 27.56 -5.21 -7.50
CA LEU A 131 27.53 -6.10 -6.34
C LEU A 131 27.34 -5.31 -5.04
N VAL A 132 26.43 -4.33 -5.03
CA VAL A 132 26.01 -3.68 -3.81
C VAL A 132 24.68 -4.33 -3.43
N PRO A 133 24.67 -5.25 -2.45
CA PRO A 133 23.42 -5.76 -1.94
C PRO A 133 22.61 -4.57 -1.43
N LYS A 134 21.52 -4.23 -2.13
CA LYS A 134 20.45 -3.40 -1.55
C LYS A 134 20.02 -4.13 -0.29
N LYS A 135 20.51 -3.66 0.87
CA LYS A 135 20.04 -4.11 2.17
C LYS A 135 18.54 -3.84 2.18
N ARG A 136 17.73 -4.89 1.95
CA ARG A 136 16.36 -4.93 2.43
C ARG A 136 16.47 -4.72 3.93
N GLY A 137 16.26 -3.47 4.37
CA GLY A 137 16.08 -3.18 5.78
C GLY A 137 15.03 -4.16 6.32
N PRO A 138 15.22 -4.73 7.50
CA PRO A 138 14.23 -5.61 8.08
C PRO A 138 12.89 -4.86 8.11
N LYS A 139 11.81 -5.47 7.60
CA LYS A 139 10.46 -5.01 7.91
C LYS A 139 10.39 -4.89 9.44
N PRO A 140 9.97 -3.76 10.02
CA PRO A 140 10.23 -3.43 11.43
C PRO A 140 9.65 -4.43 12.46
N PHE A 141 8.81 -5.38 12.02
CA PHE A 141 8.10 -6.34 12.87
C PHE A 141 8.49 -7.81 12.67
N THR A 142 9.20 -8.16 11.60
CA THR A 142 9.58 -9.55 11.30
C THR A 142 10.37 -10.24 12.42
N PRO A 143 11.47 -9.65 12.95
CA PRO A 143 12.25 -10.32 13.98
C PRO A 143 11.47 -10.50 15.29
N LEU A 144 10.49 -9.64 15.57
CA LEU A 144 9.64 -9.75 16.76
C LEU A 144 8.63 -10.88 16.63
N ILE A 145 8.07 -11.07 15.43
CA ILE A 145 7.12 -12.15 15.14
C ILE A 145 7.83 -13.51 15.16
N GLU A 146 9.02 -13.59 14.57
CA GLU A 146 9.83 -14.82 14.58
C GLU A 146 10.22 -15.22 16.01
N ALA A 147 10.68 -14.26 16.84
CA ALA A 147 11.00 -14.50 18.24
C ALA A 147 9.78 -14.95 19.07
N ALA A 148 8.61 -14.40 18.80
CA ALA A 148 7.35 -14.81 19.45
C ALA A 148 6.92 -16.22 19.04
N ILE A 149 7.04 -16.58 17.76
CA ILE A 149 6.74 -17.93 17.26
C ILE A 149 7.66 -18.96 17.91
N GLU A 150 8.96 -18.69 17.95
CA GLU A 150 9.94 -19.61 18.52
C GLU A 150 9.71 -19.82 20.02
N ARG A 151 9.42 -18.74 20.75
CA ARG A 151 9.09 -18.85 22.17
C ARG A 151 7.81 -19.65 22.40
N LEU A 152 6.75 -19.39 21.64
CA LEU A 152 5.49 -20.12 21.76
C LEU A 152 5.67 -21.62 21.46
N ARG A 153 6.52 -22.00 20.51
CA ARG A 153 6.87 -23.41 20.25
C ARG A 153 7.54 -24.10 21.45
N ILE A 154 8.35 -23.35 22.21
CA ILE A 154 9.04 -23.87 23.39
C ILE A 154 8.12 -23.91 24.62
N THR A 155 7.31 -22.86 24.82
CA THR A 155 6.50 -22.70 26.04
C THR A 155 5.11 -23.33 25.95
N ASP A 156 4.61 -23.58 24.74
CA ASP A 156 3.26 -24.10 24.50
C ASP A 156 3.33 -25.30 23.53
N PRO A 157 3.39 -26.54 24.07
CA PRO A 157 3.54 -27.75 23.27
C PRO A 157 2.43 -27.98 22.24
N GLN A 158 1.25 -27.38 22.46
CA GLN A 158 0.09 -27.51 21.57
C GLN A 158 0.00 -26.38 20.55
N PHE A 159 0.98 -25.47 20.50
CA PHE A 159 0.93 -24.31 19.62
C PHE A 159 0.78 -24.68 18.14
N GLU A 160 1.46 -25.73 17.67
CA GLU A 160 1.38 -26.18 16.27
C GLU A 160 0.05 -26.88 15.94
N GLU A 161 -0.60 -27.50 16.93
CA GLU A 161 -1.89 -28.21 16.78
C GLU A 161 -3.11 -27.26 16.80
N ARG A 162 -2.90 -25.99 17.17
CA ARG A 162 -3.98 -24.99 17.20
C ARG A 162 -4.40 -24.58 15.80
N SER A 163 -5.68 -24.20 15.69
CA SER A 163 -6.19 -23.55 14.48
C SER A 163 -5.37 -22.30 14.16
N GLN A 164 -5.26 -22.00 12.86
CA GLN A 164 -4.44 -20.90 12.37
C GLN A 164 -4.81 -19.55 13.00
N GLU A 165 -6.10 -19.31 13.20
CA GLU A 165 -6.62 -18.11 13.88
C GLU A 165 -6.16 -18.03 15.35
N LYS A 166 -6.21 -19.15 16.09
CA LYS A 166 -5.72 -19.21 17.48
C LYS A 166 -4.20 -19.00 17.56
N ARG A 167 -3.45 -19.48 16.58
CA ARG A 167 -2.00 -19.26 16.48
C ARG A 167 -1.69 -17.78 16.28
N ILE A 168 -2.42 -17.10 15.39
CA ILE A 168 -2.21 -15.67 15.12
C ILE A 168 -2.52 -14.83 16.37
N VAL A 169 -3.62 -15.13 17.08
CA VAL A 169 -3.97 -14.43 18.33
C VAL A 169 -2.91 -14.64 19.41
N ALA A 170 -2.38 -15.85 19.56
CA ALA A 170 -1.30 -16.15 20.51
C ALA A 170 -0.02 -15.38 20.18
N ILE A 171 0.38 -15.33 18.90
CA ILE A 171 1.55 -14.56 18.44
C ILE A 171 1.36 -13.06 18.70
N GLN A 172 0.17 -12.51 18.43
CA GLN A 172 -0.11 -11.10 18.73
C GLN A 172 0.02 -10.77 20.22
N ALA A 173 -0.50 -11.65 21.09
CA ALA A 173 -0.42 -11.48 22.53
C ALA A 173 1.05 -11.52 23.01
N GLU A 174 1.83 -12.49 22.50
CA GLU A 174 3.23 -12.66 22.87
C GLU A 174 4.11 -11.48 22.39
N VAL A 175 3.92 -11.03 21.14
CA VAL A 175 4.65 -9.86 20.59
C VAL A 175 4.37 -8.59 21.40
N ALA A 176 3.12 -8.38 21.79
CA ALA A 176 2.71 -7.23 22.61
C ALA A 176 3.28 -7.31 24.03
N ALA A 177 3.31 -8.51 24.64
CA ALA A 177 3.86 -8.73 25.97
C ALA A 177 5.38 -8.49 26.02
N GLN A 178 6.11 -8.86 24.96
CA GLN A 178 7.56 -8.68 24.90
C GLN A 178 8.00 -7.24 24.56
N ASN A 179 7.14 -6.46 23.93
CA ASN A 179 7.49 -5.10 23.48
C ASN A 179 6.41 -4.08 23.88
N PRO A 180 6.09 -3.92 25.18
CA PRO A 180 4.99 -3.07 25.64
C PRO A 180 5.18 -1.60 25.25
N ALA A 181 6.43 -1.12 25.16
CA ALA A 181 6.76 0.24 24.73
C ALA A 181 6.49 0.49 23.23
N LYS A 182 6.58 -0.55 22.38
CA LYS A 182 6.28 -0.45 20.93
C LYS A 182 4.80 -0.65 20.62
N PHE A 183 4.04 -1.21 21.56
CA PHE A 183 2.64 -1.58 21.38
C PHE A 183 1.76 -1.09 22.54
N PRO A 184 1.67 0.23 22.79
CA PRO A 184 0.76 0.76 23.80
C PRO A 184 -0.69 0.47 23.38
N LYS A 185 -1.37 -0.35 24.20
CA LYS A 185 -2.82 -0.62 24.23
C LYS A 185 -3.61 -0.36 22.92
N ARG A 186 -3.24 -1.02 21.79
CA ARG A 186 -4.08 -1.36 20.60
C ARG A 186 -3.29 -1.53 19.31
N SER A 187 -2.04 -1.06 19.23
CA SER A 187 -1.16 -1.39 18.10
C SER A 187 -0.76 -2.86 18.22
N ARG A 188 -1.39 -3.75 17.43
CA ARG A 188 -0.99 -5.16 17.32
C ARG A 188 -0.52 -5.40 15.89
N PRO A 189 0.45 -6.30 15.67
CA PRO A 189 0.81 -6.69 14.31
C PRO A 189 -0.45 -7.22 13.60
N SER A 190 -0.69 -6.77 12.37
CA SER A 190 -1.92 -7.11 11.66
C SER A 190 -2.02 -8.62 11.43
N HIS A 191 -3.25 -9.14 11.42
CA HIS A 191 -3.54 -10.55 11.19
C HIS A 191 -2.86 -11.06 9.91
N THR A 192 -2.94 -10.27 8.83
CA THR A 192 -2.33 -10.55 7.52
C THR A 192 -0.80 -10.65 7.58
N VAL A 193 -0.14 -9.82 8.39
CA VAL A 193 1.33 -9.85 8.51
C VAL A 193 1.80 -11.12 9.21
N ILE A 194 1.10 -11.56 10.26
CA ILE A 194 1.43 -12.80 10.98
C ILE A 194 1.09 -14.02 10.14
N TRP A 195 -0.05 -14.00 9.44
CA TRP A 195 -0.44 -15.07 8.53
C TRP A 195 0.58 -15.30 7.41
N ASN A 196 1.07 -14.22 6.78
CA ASN A 196 2.12 -14.30 5.77
C ASN A 196 3.43 -14.89 6.32
N HIS A 197 3.75 -14.64 7.59
CA HIS A 197 4.92 -15.21 8.26
C HIS A 197 4.76 -16.70 8.55
N LEU A 198 3.61 -17.10 9.08
CA LEU A 198 3.31 -18.52 9.29
C LEU A 198 3.36 -19.32 7.98
N LYS A 199 2.77 -18.78 6.90
CA LYS A 199 2.79 -19.42 5.57
C LYS A 199 4.21 -19.59 5.03
N ARG A 200 5.12 -18.65 5.33
CA ARG A 200 6.52 -18.72 4.91
C ARG A 200 7.32 -19.80 5.65
N LEU A 201 6.95 -20.12 6.90
CA LEU A 201 7.61 -21.15 7.72
C LEU A 201 7.08 -22.57 7.46
N SER A 202 5.93 -22.71 6.78
CA SER A 202 5.34 -23.99 6.41
C SER A 202 5.78 -24.49 5.02
N ASN A 203 6.52 -23.68 4.26
CA ASN A 203 7.15 -24.02 2.99
C ASN A 203 8.65 -24.19 3.19
#